data_AF-A0A9W9UW71-F1
#
_entry.id   AF-A0A9W9UW71-F1
#
_cell.length_a   1.000
_cell.length_b   1.000
_cell.length_c   1.000
_cell.angle_alpha   90.00
_cell.angle_beta   90.00
_cell.angle_gamma   90.00
#
_symmetry.space_group_name_H-M   'P 1'
#
loop_
_entity.id
_entity.type
_entity.pdbx_description
1 polymer ?
#
loop_
_entity_poly.entity_id
_entity_poly.type
_entity_poly.pdbx_seq_one_letter_code
_entity_poly.pdbx_strand_id
1 'polypeptide(L)'
;MAPSATGGKKQKKKWSKGKVKDKAQHAVVFEKTTLEKLNKDVQTYRLITVATLVDRLKINGSLARKALADLEEQGQIKKVVSHSKLNIYTRAVTAE
;
A
#
# COMPACT_ATOMS: atom_id res chain seq x y z
N MET A 1 15.60 -34.85 -34.90
CA MET A 1 15.01 -34.56 -33.58
C MET A 1 16.12 -34.62 -32.55
N ALA A 2 16.64 -33.45 -32.12
CA ALA A 2 17.62 -33.37 -31.04
C ALA A 2 16.86 -33.10 -29.73
N PRO A 3 17.07 -33.87 -28.65
CA PRO A 3 16.40 -33.61 -27.38
C PRO A 3 16.99 -32.36 -26.73
N SER A 4 16.11 -31.39 -26.45
CA SER A 4 16.40 -30.13 -25.79
C SER A 4 16.77 -30.34 -24.33
N ALA A 5 17.95 -29.85 -23.96
CA ALA A 5 18.46 -29.88 -22.59
C ALA A 5 17.54 -29.10 -21.64
N THR A 6 16.70 -29.82 -20.91
CA THR A 6 15.88 -29.25 -19.83
C THR A 6 16.78 -29.11 -18.60
N GLY A 7 17.60 -28.05 -18.59
CA GLY A 7 18.52 -27.73 -17.51
C GLY A 7 17.78 -27.27 -16.25
N GLY A 8 17.27 -28.23 -15.48
CA GLY A 8 16.77 -27.99 -14.13
C GLY A 8 17.90 -27.40 -13.28
N LYS A 9 17.81 -26.11 -12.97
CA LYS A 9 18.69 -25.44 -11.99
C LYS A 9 18.52 -26.15 -10.64
N LYS A 10 19.40 -27.10 -10.38
CA LYS A 10 19.54 -27.85 -9.13
C LYS A 10 19.59 -26.83 -7.99
N GLN A 11 18.52 -26.74 -7.22
CA GLN A 11 18.39 -25.76 -6.15
C GLN A 11 19.49 -26.01 -5.11
N LYS A 12 20.49 -25.13 -5.08
CA LYS A 12 21.63 -25.18 -4.16
C LYS A 12 21.10 -25.25 -2.71
N LYS A 13 21.57 -26.24 -1.95
CA LYS A 13 21.17 -26.47 -0.55
C LYS A 13 21.40 -25.18 0.26
N LYS A 14 20.32 -24.58 0.75
CA LYS A 14 20.36 -23.37 1.55
C LYS A 14 20.60 -23.79 3.00
N TRP A 15 21.77 -23.47 3.56
CA TRP A 15 22.19 -23.88 4.91
C TRP A 15 21.45 -23.12 6.03
N SER A 16 20.63 -22.14 5.67
CA SER A 16 19.77 -21.41 6.58
C SER A 16 18.30 -21.78 6.35
N LYS A 17 17.64 -22.21 7.41
CA LYS A 17 16.18 -22.34 7.46
C LYS A 17 15.60 -20.93 7.33
N GLY A 18 15.01 -20.63 6.17
CA GLY A 18 14.43 -19.32 5.91
C GLY A 18 13.35 -19.01 6.93
N LYS A 19 13.40 -17.83 7.54
CA LYS A 19 12.32 -17.33 8.40
C LYS A 19 11.13 -17.05 7.50
N VAL A 20 10.12 -17.92 7.54
CA VAL A 20 8.90 -17.76 6.74
C VAL A 20 8.04 -16.72 7.43
N LYS A 21 7.91 -15.54 6.83
CA LYS A 21 6.89 -14.56 7.20
C LYS A 21 5.63 -14.90 6.39
N ASP A 22 4.47 -14.81 7.02
CA ASP A 22 3.19 -15.04 6.36
C ASP A 22 3.04 -14.11 5.14
N LYS A 23 2.44 -14.64 4.06
CA LYS A 23 2.33 -13.93 2.79
C LYS A 23 1.22 -12.89 2.90
N ALA A 24 1.60 -11.64 3.12
CA ALA A 24 0.64 -10.53 3.11
C ALA A 24 0.00 -10.40 1.73
N GLN A 25 -1.33 -10.49 1.68
CA GLN A 25 -2.11 -10.30 0.46
C GLN A 25 -2.70 -8.89 0.44
N HIS A 26 -2.13 -8.03 -0.40
CA HIS A 26 -2.59 -6.65 -0.59
C HIS A 26 -3.41 -6.54 -1.88
N ALA A 27 -4.52 -5.82 -1.82
CA ALA A 27 -5.34 -5.51 -3.00
C ALA A 27 -4.57 -4.55 -3.95
N VAL A 28 -4.64 -4.83 -5.25
CA VAL A 28 -3.95 -4.08 -6.31
C VAL A 28 -4.93 -3.31 -7.21
N VAL A 29 -6.24 -3.54 -7.03
CA VAL A 29 -7.32 -2.84 -7.72
C VAL A 29 -8.32 -2.33 -6.69
N PHE A 30 -8.90 -1.16 -6.94
CA PHE A 30 -9.99 -0.64 -6.12
C PHE A 30 -11.31 -1.32 -6.51
N GLU A 31 -11.92 -1.98 -5.53
CA GLU A 31 -13.31 -2.41 -5.61
C GLU A 31 -14.21 -1.34 -4.99
N LYS A 32 -15.49 -1.28 -5.37
CA LYS A 32 -16.45 -0.29 -4.84
C LYS A 32 -16.47 -0.28 -3.29
N THR A 33 -16.42 -1.47 -2.69
CA THR A 33 -16.37 -1.66 -1.24
C THR A 33 -15.13 -1.05 -0.59
N THR A 34 -13.97 -1.10 -1.26
CA THR A 34 -12.71 -0.52 -0.75
C THR A 34 -12.69 1.00 -0.86
N LEU A 35 -13.30 1.57 -1.90
CA LEU A 35 -13.41 3.03 -2.07
C LEU A 35 -14.31 3.65 -1.00
N GLU A 36 -15.45 3.02 -0.73
CA GLU A 36 -16.37 3.49 0.32
C GLU A 36 -15.71 3.46 1.71
N LYS A 37 -14.93 2.40 2.00
CA LYS A 37 -14.16 2.29 3.25
C LYS A 37 -13.07 3.36 3.32
N LEU A 38 -12.34 3.58 2.23
CA LEU A 38 -11.26 4.56 2.18
C LEU A 38 -11.78 5.96 2.52
N ASN A 39 -12.91 6.39 1.95
CA ASN A 39 -13.49 7.71 2.24
C ASN A 39 -13.93 7.87 3.69
N LYS A 40 -14.50 6.83 4.31
CA LYS A 40 -14.94 6.87 5.72
C LYS A 40 -13.77 6.84 6.70
N ASP A 41 -12.82 5.94 6.45
CA ASP A 41 -11.73 5.68 7.37
C ASP A 41 -10.71 6.82 7.39
N VAL A 42 -10.45 7.44 6.24
CA VAL A 42 -9.49 8.54 6.09
C VAL A 42 -9.86 9.74 6.97
N GLN A 43 -11.15 10.04 7.16
CA GLN A 43 -11.61 11.13 8.01
C GLN A 43 -11.40 10.86 9.50
N THR A 44 -11.39 9.59 9.89
CA THR A 44 -11.19 9.16 11.28
C THR A 44 -9.71 9.27 11.69
N TYR A 45 -8.80 9.11 10.72
CA TYR A 45 -7.37 9.05 11.01
C TYR A 45 -6.74 10.42 11.23
N ARG A 46 -6.05 10.56 12.37
CA ARG A 46 -5.23 11.76 12.66
C ARG A 46 -3.95 11.78 11.82
N LEU A 47 -3.30 10.63 11.66
CA LEU A 47 -2.09 10.46 10.86
C LEU A 47 -2.43 9.65 9.60
N ILE A 48 -2.19 10.23 8.43
CA ILE A 48 -2.47 9.61 7.14
C ILE A 48 -1.15 9.54 6.35
N THR A 49 -0.68 8.32 6.09
CA THR A 49 0.53 8.02 5.31
C THR A 49 0.30 6.79 4.43
N VAL A 50 1.23 6.53 3.51
CA VAL A 50 1.21 5.29 2.70
C VAL A 50 1.19 4.05 3.61
N ALA A 51 1.94 4.05 4.71
CA ALA A 51 2.03 2.92 5.63
C ALA A 51 0.71 2.66 6.37
N THR A 52 0.01 3.71 6.81
CA THR A 52 -1.27 3.55 7.52
C THR A 52 -2.35 2.95 6.63
N LEU A 53 -2.36 3.32 5.34
CA LEU A 53 -3.31 2.75 4.38
C LEU A 53 -2.98 1.29 4.03
N VAL A 54 -1.70 0.93 3.91
CA VAL A 54 -1.27 -0.46 3.66
C VAL A 54 -1.65 -1.39 4.83
N ASP A 55 -1.51 -0.91 6.07
CA ASP A 55 -1.84 -1.70 7.27
C ASP A 55 -3.36 -1.88 7.46
N ARG A 56 -4.12 -0.78 7.38
CA ARG A 56 -5.56 -0.75 7.68
C ARG A 56 -6.43 -1.28 6.55
N LEU A 57 -6.22 -0.76 5.32
CA LEU A 57 -7.06 -1.06 4.16
C LEU A 57 -6.51 -2.22 3.32
N LYS A 58 -5.33 -2.77 3.70
CA LYS A 58 -4.63 -3.84 2.98
C LYS A 58 -4.48 -3.55 1.49
N ILE A 59 -4.27 -2.29 1.12
CA ILE A 59 -4.02 -1.88 -0.26
C ILE A 59 -2.52 -1.83 -0.55
N ASN A 60 -2.14 -1.98 -1.83
CA ASN A 60 -0.75 -1.81 -2.24
C ASN A 60 -0.29 -0.34 -2.07
N GLY A 61 0.99 -0.14 -1.76
CA GLY A 61 1.58 1.20 -1.58
C GLY A 61 1.50 2.08 -2.83
N SER A 62 1.49 1.49 -4.03
CA SER A 62 1.27 2.23 -5.29
C SER A 62 -0.14 2.83 -5.37
N LEU A 63 -1.17 2.05 -5.00
CA LEU A 63 -2.54 2.54 -4.93
C LEU A 63 -2.72 3.59 -3.84
N ALA A 64 -2.13 3.34 -2.65
CA ALA A 64 -2.19 4.29 -1.55
C ALA A 64 -1.61 5.66 -1.95
N ARG A 65 -0.51 5.72 -2.70
CA ARG A 65 0.05 7.01 -3.17
C ARG A 65 -0.89 7.74 -4.12
N LYS A 66 -1.54 7.04 -5.05
CA LYS A 66 -2.52 7.64 -5.97
C LYS A 66 -3.74 8.15 -5.21
N ALA A 67 -4.31 7.32 -4.33
CA ALA A 67 -5.46 7.72 -3.52
C ALA A 67 -5.17 8.94 -2.64
N LEU A 68 -3.97 9.07 -2.08
CA LEU A 68 -3.60 10.26 -1.33
C LEU A 68 -3.55 11.52 -2.20
N ALA A 69 -3.10 11.42 -3.46
CA ALA A 69 -3.14 12.55 -4.39
C ALA A 69 -4.59 12.94 -4.74
N ASP A 70 -5.44 11.95 -5.04
CA ASP A 70 -6.85 12.19 -5.37
C ASP A 70 -7.62 12.80 -4.18
N LEU A 71 -7.33 12.34 -2.95
CA LEU A 71 -7.92 12.87 -1.71
C LEU A 71 -7.41 14.27 -1.36
N GLU A 72 -6.17 14.58 -1.72
CA GLU A 72 -5.57 15.91 -1.59
C GLU A 72 -6.25 16.90 -2.55
N GLU A 73 -6.47 16.51 -3.81
CA GLU A 73 -7.22 17.30 -4.80
C GLU A 73 -8.68 17.53 -4.39
N GLN A 74 -9.33 16.52 -3.81
CA GLN A 74 -10.69 16.64 -3.26
C GLN A 74 -10.76 17.45 -1.96
N GLY A 75 -9.62 17.81 -1.35
CA GLY A 75 -9.56 18.61 -0.13
C GLY A 75 -9.98 17.86 1.15
N GLN A 76 -10.09 16.53 1.11
CA GLN A 76 -10.46 15.73 2.30
C GLN A 76 -9.31 15.58 3.31
N ILE A 77 -8.07 15.72 2.83
CA ILE A 77 -6.85 15.61 3.64
C ILE A 77 -5.96 16.83 3.43
N LYS A 78 -5.28 17.25 4.49
CA LYS A 78 -4.32 18.36 4.47
C LYS A 78 -2.90 17.82 4.56
N LYS A 79 -2.05 18.22 3.62
CA LYS A 79 -0.64 17.88 3.61
C LYS A 79 0.11 18.70 4.66
N VAL A 80 0.82 18.03 5.55
CA VAL A 80 1.61 18.70 6.61
C VAL A 80 3.07 18.81 6.21
N VAL A 81 3.64 17.70 5.73
CA VAL A 81 5.05 17.64 5.32
C VAL A 81 5.15 16.95 3.97
N SER A 82 5.91 17.57 3.05
CA SER A 82 6.26 17.02 1.75
C SER A 82 7.73 16.62 1.74
N HIS A 83 8.03 15.34 1.53
CA HIS A 83 9.38 14.86 1.27
C HIS A 83 9.33 13.74 0.22
N SER A 84 10.35 13.64 -0.63
CA SER A 84 10.37 12.70 -1.77
C SER A 84 10.10 11.24 -1.38
N LYS A 85 10.50 10.84 -0.17
CA LYS A 85 10.32 9.48 0.36
C LYS A 85 9.10 9.31 1.26
N LEU A 86 8.53 10.40 1.78
CA LEU A 86 7.50 10.33 2.81
C LEU A 86 6.63 11.59 2.77
N ASN A 87 5.37 11.40 2.41
CA ASN A 87 4.35 12.44 2.50
C ASN A 87 3.51 12.18 3.75
N ILE A 88 3.36 13.22 4.59
CA ILE A 88 2.55 13.18 5.80
C ILE A 88 1.29 14.00 5.56
N TYR A 89 0.15 13.35 5.73
CA TYR A 89 -1.16 13.96 5.66
C TYR A 89 -1.85 13.88 7.02
N THR A 90 -2.74 14.83 7.24
CA THR A 90 -3.67 14.87 8.37
C THR A 90 -5.08 15.02 7.83
N ARG A 91 -6.09 14.58 8.59
CA ARG A 91 -7.49 14.84 8.21
C ARG A 91 -7.72 16.35 8.03
N ALA A 92 -8.58 16.72 7.09
CA ALA A 92 -9.09 18.08 7.06
C ALA A 92 -9.90 18.33 8.34
N VAL A 93 -9.33 19.09 9.27
CA VAL A 93 -10.12 19.69 10.34
C VAL A 93 -10.94 20.79 9.66
N THR A 94 -12.27 20.63 9.62
CA THR A 94 -13.17 21.78 9.57
C THR A 94 -12.86 22.57 10.83
N ALA A 95 -11.96 23.54 10.70
CA ALA A 95 -11.92 24.64 11.63
C ALA A 95 -13.28 25.33 11.45
N GLU A 96 -14.04 25.37 12.54
CA GLU A 96 -14.93 26.49 12.77
C GLU A 96 -14.14 27.81 12.64
#